data_AF-A0A8T4P7I7-F1
#
_entry.id   AF-A0A8T4P7I7-F1
#
_cell.length_a   1.000
_cell.length_b   1.000
_cell.length_c   1.000
_cell.angle_alpha   90.00
_cell.angle_beta   90.00
_cell.angle_gamma   90.00
#
_symmetry.space_group_name_H-M   'P 1'
#
loop_
_entity.id
_entity.type
_entity.pdbx_description
1 polymer ?
#
loop_
_entity_poly.entity_id
_entity_poly.type
_entity_poly.pdbx_seq_one_letter_code
_entity_poly.pdbx_strand_id
1 'polypeptide(L)'
;MSKNKNPAREQLLDVKGIGPETADSILLYAFNKPIFVIDAYTKRIMARLGFKEEGYDGLQELFMNNLKKDHRIFNEYHALLVELGKNYCKKKPNCENCPITKYCKRNN
;
A
#
# COMPACT_ATOMS: atom_id res chain seq x y z
N MET A 1 -3.12 -4.81 -25.14
CA MET A 1 -2.81 -4.28 -23.79
C MET A 1 -3.63 -3.02 -23.55
N SER A 2 -4.88 -3.17 -23.10
CA SER A 2 -5.73 -2.02 -22.76
C SER A 2 -5.44 -1.64 -21.29
N LYS A 3 -4.54 -0.68 -21.08
CA LYS A 3 -4.42 -0.01 -19.77
C LYS A 3 -5.71 0.78 -19.59
N ASN A 4 -6.63 0.27 -18.79
CA ASN A 4 -7.85 0.95 -18.40
C ASN A 4 -7.46 2.13 -17.50
N LYS A 5 -7.01 3.23 -18.11
CA LYS A 5 -6.57 4.46 -17.44
C LYS A 5 -7.77 5.06 -16.74
N ASN A 6 -7.68 5.25 -15.42
CA ASN A 6 -8.69 5.97 -14.67
C ASN A 6 -8.53 7.47 -14.97
N PRO A 7 -9.44 8.13 -15.71
CA PRO A 7 -9.25 9.51 -16.15
C PRO A 7 -9.09 10.47 -14.96
N ALA A 8 -9.74 10.17 -13.83
CA ALA A 8 -9.62 10.96 -12.61
C ALA A 8 -8.22 10.85 -11.98
N ARG A 9 -7.55 9.70 -12.12
CA ARG A 9 -6.17 9.52 -11.63
C ARG A 9 -5.18 10.36 -12.45
N GLU A 10 -5.32 10.36 -13.76
CA GLU A 10 -4.45 11.14 -14.65
C GLU A 10 -4.59 12.63 -14.37
N GLN A 11 -5.83 13.12 -14.20
CA GLN A 11 -6.09 14.51 -13.82
C GLN A 11 -5.46 14.89 -12.48
N LEU A 12 -5.49 13.99 -11.48
CA LEU A 12 -4.83 14.22 -10.19
C LEU A 12 -3.30 14.28 -10.33
N LEU A 13 -2.72 13.39 -11.13
CA LEU A 13 -1.26 13.34 -11.35
C LEU A 13 -0.72 14.53 -12.15
N ASP A 14 -1.56 15.18 -12.96
CA ASP A 14 -1.19 16.40 -13.69
C ASP A 14 -1.09 17.63 -12.76
N VAL A 15 -1.62 17.57 -11.54
CA VAL A 15 -1.52 18.66 -10.56
C VAL A 15 -0.12 18.68 -9.94
N LYS A 16 0.59 19.80 -10.10
CA LYS A 16 1.92 20.00 -9.51
C LYS A 16 1.92 19.72 -8.01
N GLY A 17 2.74 18.75 -7.59
CA GLY A 17 2.90 18.33 -6.19
C GLY A 17 2.05 17.12 -5.79
N ILE A 18 1.17 16.63 -6.66
CA ILE A 18 0.43 15.37 -6.43
C ILE A 18 1.22 14.21 -7.05
N GLY A 19 1.79 13.36 -6.19
CA GLY A 19 2.38 12.09 -6.60
C GLY A 19 1.35 10.93 -6.59
N PRO A 20 1.78 9.73 -7.03
CA PRO A 20 0.93 8.53 -7.06
C PRO A 20 0.25 8.21 -5.73
N GLU A 21 0.99 8.31 -4.62
CA GLU A 21 0.46 8.07 -3.27
C GLU A 21 -0.69 9.02 -2.92
N THR A 22 -0.51 10.32 -3.17
CA THR A 22 -1.53 11.33 -2.91
C THR A 22 -2.75 11.16 -3.83
N ALA A 23 -2.52 10.93 -5.13
CA ALA A 23 -3.59 10.71 -6.09
C ALA A 23 -4.45 9.50 -5.71
N ASP A 24 -3.81 8.38 -5.37
CA ASP A 24 -4.52 7.15 -5.02
C ASP A 24 -5.17 7.24 -3.64
N SER A 25 -4.59 8.00 -2.71
CA SER A 25 -5.23 8.31 -1.42
C SER A 25 -6.51 9.10 -1.60
N ILE A 26 -6.51 10.12 -2.46
CA ILE A 26 -7.72 10.89 -2.79
C ILE A 26 -8.79 9.96 -3.40
N LEU A 27 -8.40 9.15 -4.39
CA LEU A 27 -9.33 8.24 -5.06
C LEU A 27 -9.93 7.20 -4.11
N LEU A 28 -9.09 6.63 -3.25
CA LEU A 28 -9.51 5.60 -2.30
C LEU A 28 -10.39 6.19 -1.19
N TYR A 29 -9.91 7.21 -0.48
CA TYR A 29 -10.56 7.72 0.72
C TYR A 29 -11.67 8.73 0.46
N ALA A 30 -11.52 9.61 -0.53
CA ALA A 30 -12.53 10.64 -0.82
C ALA A 30 -13.57 10.17 -1.85
N PHE A 31 -13.14 9.39 -2.86
CA PHE A 31 -14.00 8.97 -3.97
C PHE A 31 -14.43 7.49 -3.91
N ASN A 32 -14.09 6.76 -2.85
CA ASN A 32 -14.46 5.35 -2.64
C ASN A 32 -14.10 4.46 -3.84
N LYS A 33 -13.01 4.77 -4.55
CA LYS A 33 -12.53 3.94 -5.66
C LYS A 33 -11.67 2.81 -5.10
N PRO A 34 -11.86 1.55 -5.53
CA PRO A 34 -11.03 0.44 -5.10
C PRO A 34 -9.68 0.52 -5.82
N ILE A 35 -8.81 1.44 -5.39
CA ILE A 35 -7.40 1.55 -5.78
C ILE A 35 -6.54 1.50 -4.52
N PHE A 36 -5.51 0.66 -4.50
CA PHE A 36 -4.71 0.45 -3.29
C PHE A 36 -3.59 1.48 -3.19
N VAL A 37 -3.38 2.06 -2.00
CA VAL A 37 -2.36 3.09 -1.76
C VAL A 37 -1.06 2.44 -1.32
N ILE A 38 0.08 2.87 -1.88
CA ILE A 38 1.42 2.38 -1.49
C ILE A 38 2.24 3.51 -0.87
N ASP A 39 2.26 3.56 0.46
CA ASP A 39 3.05 4.51 1.22
C ASP A 39 4.42 3.94 1.65
N ALA A 40 5.19 4.75 2.39
CA ALA A 40 6.50 4.35 2.92
C ALA A 40 6.42 3.22 3.98
N TYR A 41 5.29 3.06 4.67
CA TYR A 41 5.07 1.96 5.61
C TYR A 41 4.93 0.64 4.84
N THR A 42 4.03 0.62 3.85
CA THR A 42 3.76 -0.50 2.97
C THR A 42 5.03 -0.98 2.29
N LYS A 43 5.78 -0.08 1.62
CA LYS A 43 7.06 -0.42 0.96
C LYS A 43 8.02 -1.13 1.91
N ARG A 44 8.20 -0.61 3.13
CA ARG A 44 9.12 -1.18 4.12
C ARG A 44 8.64 -2.52 4.65
N ILE A 45 7.34 -2.66 4.94
CA ILE A 45 6.76 -3.90 5.47
C ILE A 45 6.89 -5.00 4.42
N MET A 46 6.50 -4.74 3.17
CA MET A 46 6.53 -5.74 2.10
C MET A 46 7.96 -6.21 1.81
N ALA A 47 8.93 -5.29 1.77
CA ALA A 47 10.34 -5.64 1.64
C ALA A 47 10.82 -6.57 2.79
N ARG A 48 10.41 -6.31 4.03
CA ARG A 48 10.77 -7.14 5.20
C ARG A 48 10.08 -8.50 5.22
N LEU A 49 8.89 -8.60 4.65
CA LEU A 49 8.18 -9.87 4.45
C LEU A 49 8.79 -10.72 3.32
N GLY A 50 9.68 -10.14 2.51
CA GLY A 50 10.39 -10.81 1.43
C GLY A 50 9.55 -10.92 0.14
N PHE A 51 8.68 -9.95 -0.11
CA PHE A 51 8.08 -9.73 -1.42
C PHE A 51 9.14 -9.17 -2.38
N LYS A 52 9.03 -9.54 -3.67
CA LYS A 52 10.01 -9.19 -4.71
C LYS A 52 9.60 -7.97 -5.51
N GLU A 53 8.34 -7.57 -5.41
CA GLU A 53 7.76 -6.42 -6.08
C GLU A 53 8.40 -5.15 -5.52
N GLU A 54 8.91 -4.33 -6.43
CA GLU A 54 9.57 -3.08 -6.11
C GLU A 54 8.81 -1.88 -6.69
N GLY A 55 9.09 -0.70 -6.13
CA GLY A 55 8.45 0.53 -6.58
C GLY A 55 6.97 0.63 -6.20
N TYR A 56 6.35 1.73 -6.60
CA TYR A 56 4.95 2.01 -6.27
C TYR A 56 4.00 1.10 -7.07
N ASP A 57 4.15 1.06 -8.40
CA ASP A 57 3.22 0.36 -9.28
C ASP A 57 3.27 -1.16 -9.08
N GLY A 58 4.47 -1.74 -8.95
CA GLY A 58 4.61 -3.19 -8.74
C GLY A 58 3.97 -3.66 -7.44
N LEU A 59 4.18 -2.92 -6.34
CA LEU A 59 3.52 -3.20 -5.08
C LEU A 59 2.01 -2.96 -5.16
N GLN A 60 1.54 -1.92 -5.85
CA GLN A 60 0.11 -1.66 -6.02
C GLN A 60 -0.56 -2.83 -6.75
N GLU A 61 0.03 -3.29 -7.86
CA GLU A 61 -0.49 -4.43 -8.62
C GLU A 61 -0.59 -5.69 -7.77
N LEU A 62 0.39 -5.96 -6.89
CA LEU A 62 0.33 -7.07 -5.95
C LEU A 62 -0.96 -7.06 -5.12
N PHE A 63 -1.30 -5.93 -4.48
CA PHE A 63 -2.52 -5.84 -3.68
C PHE A 63 -3.78 -5.89 -4.55
N MET A 64 -3.79 -5.16 -5.67
CA MET A 64 -4.93 -5.07 -6.58
C MET A 64 -5.31 -6.42 -7.21
N ASN A 65 -4.35 -7.32 -7.37
CA ASN A 65 -4.54 -8.66 -7.94
C ASN A 65 -4.91 -9.71 -6.90
N ASN A 66 -4.55 -9.53 -5.62
CA ASN A 66 -4.71 -10.55 -4.58
C ASN A 66 -5.80 -10.23 -3.55
N LEU A 67 -6.33 -9.00 -3.53
CA LEU A 67 -7.44 -8.60 -2.67
C LEU A 67 -8.73 -8.43 -3.48
N LYS A 68 -9.87 -8.67 -2.84
CA LYS A 68 -11.18 -8.37 -3.42
C LYS A 68 -11.26 -6.87 -3.71
N LYS A 69 -11.65 -6.50 -4.94
CA LYS A 69 -11.78 -5.11 -5.41
C LYS A 69 -12.96 -4.39 -4.73
N ASP A 70 -12.74 -3.99 -3.49
CA ASP A 70 -13.68 -3.27 -2.63
C ASP A 70 -12.92 -2.17 -1.88
N HIS A 71 -13.40 -0.93 -2.00
CA HIS A 71 -12.75 0.23 -1.37
C HIS A 71 -12.69 0.09 0.16
N ARG A 72 -13.65 -0.59 0.80
CA ARG A 72 -13.64 -0.79 2.26
C ARG A 72 -12.52 -1.70 2.69
N ILE A 73 -12.30 -2.78 1.93
CA ILE A 73 -11.19 -3.72 2.16
C ILE A 73 -9.86 -3.00 1.97
N PHE A 74 -9.73 -2.17 0.92
CA PHE A 74 -8.49 -1.44 0.67
C PHE A 74 -8.21 -0.37 1.73
N ASN A 75 -9.25 0.34 2.18
CA ASN A 75 -9.17 1.31 3.28
C ASN A 75 -8.65 0.65 4.56
N GLU A 76 -9.28 -0.45 4.96
CA GLU A 76 -8.95 -1.16 6.19
C GLU A 76 -7.54 -1.77 6.11
N TYR A 77 -7.21 -2.44 5.01
CA TYR A 77 -5.91 -3.08 4.85
C TYR A 77 -4.77 -2.04 4.83
N HIS A 78 -4.94 -0.92 4.12
CA HIS A 78 -3.97 0.18 4.16
C HIS A 78 -3.82 0.75 5.59
N ALA A 79 -4.93 0.97 6.31
CA ALA A 79 -4.90 1.44 7.70
C ALA A 79 -4.16 0.46 8.62
N LEU A 80 -4.37 -0.85 8.47
CA LEU A 80 -3.68 -1.88 9.24
C LEU A 80 -2.17 -1.92 8.94
N LEU A 81 -1.75 -1.72 7.69
CA LEU A 81 -0.33 -1.60 7.34
C LEU A 81 0.31 -0.35 7.95
N VAL A 82 -0.41 0.78 7.94
CA VAL A 82 0.02 2.01 8.59
C VAL A 82 0.19 1.78 10.10
N GLU A 83 -0.80 1.17 10.75
CA GLU A 83 -0.76 0.89 12.19
C GLU A 83 0.37 -0.08 12.56
N LEU A 84 0.54 -1.14 11.76
CA LEU A 84 1.65 -2.06 11.90
C LEU A 84 3.00 -1.35 11.76
N GLY A 85 3.13 -0.51 10.73
CA GLY A 85 4.35 0.23 10.41
C GLY A 85 4.71 1.30 11.43
N LYS A 86 3.69 1.94 12.03
CA LYS A 86 3.83 2.95 13.07
C LYS A 86 4.21 2.35 14.40
N ASN A 87 3.62 1.22 14.82
CA ASN A 87 3.79 0.71 16.18
C ASN A 87 4.84 -0.39 16.31
N TYR A 88 4.95 -1.27 15.31
CA TYR A 88 5.77 -2.47 15.40
C TYR A 88 6.90 -2.47 14.37
N CYS A 89 6.57 -2.34 13.09
CA CYS A 89 7.50 -2.43 11.97
C CYS A 89 8.17 -1.07 11.66
N LYS A 90 8.63 -0.38 12.71
CA LYS A 90 9.37 0.90 12.66
C LYS A 90 10.75 0.73 12.02
N LYS A 91 11.52 1.83 11.83
CA LYS A 91 12.92 1.76 11.35
C LYS A 91 13.75 0.78 12.19
N LYS A 92 13.71 0.91 13.52
CA LYS A 92 14.11 -0.14 14.48
C LYS A 92 12.86 -0.93 14.88
N PRO A 93 12.62 -2.13 14.34
CA PRO A 93 11.38 -2.86 14.56
C PRO A 93 11.31 -3.47 15.97
N ASN A 94 10.11 -3.56 16.52
CA ASN A 94 9.81 -4.34 17.72
C ASN A 94 9.26 -5.70 17.29
N CYS A 95 10.14 -6.59 16.80
CA CYS A 95 9.74 -7.91 16.27
C CYS A 95 9.16 -8.82 17.36
N GLU A 96 9.65 -8.74 18.59
CA GLU A 96 9.16 -9.56 19.71
C GLU A 96 7.66 -9.37 19.95
N ASN A 97 7.17 -8.13 19.81
CA ASN A 97 5.76 -7.80 20.03
C ASN A 97 4.96 -7.62 18.71
N CYS A 98 5.56 -7.90 17.56
CA CYS A 98 4.90 -7.67 16.27
C CYS A 98 3.87 -8.77 15.99
N PRO A 99 2.59 -8.43 15.70
CA PRO A 99 1.50 -9.41 15.60
C PRO A 99 1.65 -10.37 14.41
N ILE A 100 2.50 -10.03 13.43
CA ILE A 100 2.74 -10.83 12.24
C ILE A 100 4.12 -11.50 12.21
N THR A 101 4.85 -11.51 13.34
CA THR A 101 6.22 -12.06 13.41
C THR A 101 6.34 -13.48 12.89
N LYS A 102 5.35 -14.34 13.17
CA LYS A 102 5.33 -15.72 12.66
C LYS A 102 5.26 -15.84 11.13
N TYR A 103 4.86 -14.78 10.43
CA TYR A 103 4.80 -14.73 8.97
C TYR A 103 5.97 -13.94 8.37
N CYS A 104 6.81 -13.32 9.20
CA CYS A 104 7.91 -12.47 8.75
C CYS A 104 9.18 -13.31 8.56
N LYS A 105 9.78 -13.23 7.36
CA LYS A 105 11.02 -13.96 7.02
C LYS A 105 12.26 -13.38 7.70
N ARG A 106 12.18 -12.17 8.26
CA ARG A 106 13.30 -11.45 8.91
C ARG A 106 13.58 -11.94 10.35
N ASN A 107 13.37 -13.24 10.61
CA ASN A 107 13.67 -13.89 11.90
C ASN A 107 15.01 -14.66 11.88
N ASN A 108 15.89 -14.38 10.92
CA ASN A 108 17.31 -14.75 10.95
C ASN A 108 18.15 -13.55 10.52
#